data_AF-A0A7W9GDY3-F1
#
_entry.id   AF-A0A7W9GDY3-F1
#
_cell.length_a   1.000
_cell.length_b   1.000
_cell.length_c   1.000
_cell.angle_alpha   90.00
_cell.angle_beta   90.00
_cell.angle_gamma   90.00
#
_symmetry.space_group_name_H-M   'P 1'
#
loop_
_entity.id
_entity.type
_entity.pdbx_description
1 polymer ?
#
loop_
_entity_poly.entity_id
_entity_poly.type
_entity_poly.pdbx_seq_one_letter_code
_entity_poly.pdbx_strand_id
1 'polypeptide(L)'
;MSAEALRLGGREVAVYVWQPEAPASSSPRPFLHPVRTLAGRTVTDAVPVSHPHQFGIGVAYPDIHGVNFWGGRTFVSGHGPAWLDNHGSQRHERWERRGGGELAHSLRWLGPDERMLLRERRVIGCEQVSGSVWSLSVRSRLANVTDRPLEVRSPAANGRVGAGYGGFFWRGPAVSGATVLSPAGTGVEPVHGHRAEWVAVAVADWTMVFAPGDADTARDRWFVRARDYLGVGSSVAWNAPLVLQPGEEIARHVVALIADGALNADSAAKLVAEIGRGAASDDVADHGLPAAADGVAEGGLPAVADHGLPAAADGMAERGLPAADRPVVGGAPGFHSLPVA
;
A
#
# COMPACT_ATOMS: atom_id res chain seq x y z
N MET A 1 9.68 15.54 -7.88
CA MET A 1 9.56 14.14 -7.42
C MET A 1 10.86 13.74 -6.74
N SER A 2 10.80 13.10 -5.58
CA SER A 2 11.99 12.66 -4.82
C SER A 2 12.04 11.13 -4.72
N ALA A 3 13.24 10.54 -4.88
CA ALA A 3 13.42 9.09 -4.92
C ALA A 3 14.76 8.63 -4.34
N GLU A 4 14.80 7.38 -3.87
CA GLU A 4 16.00 6.66 -3.41
C GLU A 4 16.23 5.39 -4.23
N ALA A 5 17.50 5.02 -4.44
CA ALA A 5 17.86 3.78 -5.10
C ALA A 5 18.20 2.68 -4.07
N LEU A 6 17.58 1.52 -4.21
CA LEU A 6 18.00 0.28 -3.55
C LEU A 6 19.06 -0.42 -4.40
N ARG A 7 20.11 -0.92 -3.76
CA ARG A 7 21.33 -1.41 -4.41
C ARG A 7 21.85 -2.70 -3.80
N LEU A 8 22.26 -3.63 -4.66
CA LEU A 8 23.01 -4.84 -4.31
C LEU A 8 24.39 -4.78 -4.94
N GLY A 9 25.45 -4.80 -4.13
CA GLY A 9 26.83 -4.71 -4.64
C GLY A 9 27.06 -3.50 -5.56
N GLY A 10 26.41 -2.37 -5.29
CA GLY A 10 26.44 -1.14 -6.11
C GLY A 10 25.46 -1.12 -7.29
N ARG A 11 24.92 -2.26 -7.72
CA ARG A 11 23.90 -2.35 -8.78
C ARG A 11 22.55 -1.88 -8.25
N GLU A 12 21.94 -0.93 -8.93
CA GLU A 12 20.56 -0.51 -8.65
C GLU A 12 19.57 -1.62 -9.05
N VAL A 13 18.74 -2.05 -8.10
CA VAL A 13 17.72 -3.09 -8.30
C VAL A 13 16.30 -2.56 -8.18
N ALA A 14 16.11 -1.44 -7.47
CA ALA A 14 14.83 -0.79 -7.34
C ALA A 14 14.97 0.72 -7.08
N VAL A 15 13.96 1.49 -7.50
CA VAL A 15 13.83 2.91 -7.17
C VAL A 15 12.59 3.11 -6.31
N TYR A 16 12.77 3.72 -5.14
CA TYR A 16 11.70 4.09 -4.22
C TYR A 16 11.37 5.57 -4.35
N VAL A 17 10.23 5.88 -4.97
CA VAL A 17 9.69 7.23 -5.06
C VAL A 17 8.96 7.53 -3.75
N TRP A 18 9.48 8.44 -2.94
CA TRP A 18 8.96 8.75 -1.61
C TRP A 18 8.18 10.07 -1.54
N GLN A 19 8.26 10.89 -2.59
CA GLN A 19 7.41 12.06 -2.83
C GLN A 19 6.98 12.09 -4.29
N PRO A 20 5.93 11.33 -4.66
CA PRO A 20 5.40 11.36 -6.01
C PRO A 20 4.66 12.66 -6.29
N GLU A 21 4.72 13.11 -7.54
CA GLU A 21 3.81 14.12 -8.07
C GLU A 21 2.67 13.39 -8.78
N ALA A 22 1.49 13.39 -8.16
CA ALA A 22 0.30 12.72 -8.68
C ALA A 22 -0.95 13.52 -8.30
N PRO A 23 -2.02 13.49 -9.11
CA PRO A 23 -3.28 14.15 -8.76
C PRO A 23 -3.90 13.51 -7.52
N ALA A 24 -4.67 14.29 -6.76
CA ALA A 24 -5.38 13.81 -5.56
C ALA A 24 -6.24 12.57 -5.84
N SER A 25 -6.88 12.52 -7.02
CA SER A 25 -7.71 11.39 -7.47
C SER A 25 -6.96 10.06 -7.62
N SER A 26 -5.62 10.06 -7.58
CA SER A 26 -4.79 8.86 -7.57
C SER A 26 -4.33 8.44 -6.17
N SER A 27 -4.71 9.17 -5.12
CA SER A 27 -4.24 9.01 -3.74
C SER A 27 -2.70 8.94 -3.65
N PRO A 28 -2.01 10.08 -3.81
CA PRO A 28 -0.55 10.13 -3.88
C PRO A 28 0.10 9.44 -2.68
N ARG A 29 1.05 8.53 -2.96
CA ARG A 29 1.71 7.71 -1.95
C ARG A 29 3.08 7.19 -2.41
N PRO A 30 4.03 6.95 -1.50
CA PRO A 30 5.30 6.34 -1.88
C PRO A 30 5.15 4.97 -2.54
N PHE A 31 6.00 4.67 -3.52
CA PHE A 31 6.00 3.40 -4.23
C PHE A 31 7.39 3.02 -4.77
N LEU A 32 7.61 1.72 -5.00
CA LEU A 32 8.79 1.21 -5.70
C LEU A 32 8.48 1.03 -7.19
N HIS A 33 9.17 1.77 -8.05
CA HIS A 33 9.20 1.54 -9.49
C HIS A 33 10.33 2.38 -10.12
N PRO A 34 11.11 1.81 -11.05
CA PRO A 34 11.12 0.41 -11.49
C PRO A 34 11.79 -0.51 -10.46
N VAL A 35 11.32 -1.75 -10.37
CA VAL A 35 12.01 -2.87 -9.72
C VAL A 35 12.46 -3.85 -10.79
N ARG A 36 13.69 -4.37 -10.68
CA ARG A 36 14.34 -5.17 -11.71
C ARG A 36 14.93 -6.47 -11.20
N THR A 37 14.98 -7.47 -12.08
CA THR A 37 15.81 -8.67 -11.88
C THR A 37 17.30 -8.32 -11.98
N LEU A 38 18.20 -9.25 -11.63
CA LEU A 38 19.64 -9.03 -11.75
C LEU A 38 20.09 -8.93 -13.22
N ALA A 39 19.40 -9.59 -14.15
CA ALA A 39 19.55 -9.41 -15.60
C ALA A 39 18.89 -8.14 -16.15
N GLY A 40 18.30 -7.29 -15.31
CA GLY A 40 17.78 -5.98 -15.69
C GLY A 40 16.35 -5.98 -16.23
N ARG A 41 15.61 -7.09 -16.13
CA ARG A 41 14.19 -7.13 -16.55
C ARG A 41 13.34 -6.38 -15.54
N THR A 42 12.47 -5.48 -16.00
CA THR A 42 11.59 -4.71 -15.11
C THR A 42 10.35 -5.55 -14.78
N VAL A 43 10.09 -5.71 -13.48
CA VAL A 43 9.04 -6.59 -12.94
C VAL A 43 7.88 -5.83 -12.31
N THR A 44 7.87 -4.50 -12.45
CA THR A 44 6.81 -3.59 -11.98
C THR A 44 6.34 -2.66 -13.09
N ASP A 45 5.10 -2.18 -12.96
CA ASP A 45 4.52 -1.14 -13.80
C ASP A 45 3.93 -0.03 -12.91
N ALA A 46 3.97 1.22 -13.36
CA ALA A 46 3.48 2.35 -12.60
C ALA A 46 2.79 3.38 -13.50
N VAL A 47 1.68 3.92 -13.02
CA VAL A 47 0.83 4.87 -13.74
C VAL A 47 0.42 4.37 -15.13
N PRO A 48 -0.04 3.11 -15.28
CA PRO A 48 -0.52 2.63 -16.57
C PRO A 48 -1.72 3.45 -17.02
N VAL A 49 -1.84 3.73 -18.33
CA VAL A 49 -2.94 4.52 -18.91
C VAL A 49 -4.32 3.99 -18.49
N SER A 50 -4.47 2.66 -18.38
CA SER A 50 -5.73 2.03 -17.98
C SER A 50 -6.08 2.22 -16.51
N HIS A 51 -5.07 2.40 -15.64
CA HIS A 51 -5.22 2.48 -14.19
C HIS A 51 -4.19 3.48 -13.60
N PRO A 52 -4.36 4.80 -13.83
CA PRO A 52 -3.34 5.81 -13.48
C PRO A 52 -3.13 5.99 -11.96
N HIS A 53 -3.94 5.34 -11.13
CA HIS A 53 -3.83 5.30 -9.67
C HIS A 53 -3.02 4.10 -9.14
N GLN A 54 -2.55 3.22 -10.02
CA GLN A 54 -1.74 2.05 -9.66
C GLN A 54 -0.25 2.36 -9.79
N PHE A 55 0.50 2.13 -8.71
CA PHE A 55 1.91 2.44 -8.62
C PHE A 55 2.68 1.19 -8.18
N GLY A 56 3.57 0.68 -9.04
CA GLY A 56 4.60 -0.33 -8.75
C GLY A 56 4.33 -1.18 -7.52
N ILE A 57 5.15 -1.05 -6.48
CA ILE A 57 4.93 -1.70 -5.19
C ILE A 57 4.61 -0.67 -4.14
N GLY A 58 3.55 -0.89 -3.34
CA GLY A 58 3.24 -0.02 -2.22
C GLY A 58 2.26 -0.65 -1.24
N VAL A 59 1.94 0.10 -0.18
CA VAL A 59 0.89 -0.24 0.78
C VAL A 59 -0.25 0.75 0.57
N ALA A 60 -1.46 0.26 0.31
CA ALA A 60 -2.61 1.11 0.04
C ALA A 60 -3.92 0.40 0.37
N TYR A 61 -4.89 1.16 0.87
CA TYR A 61 -6.21 0.64 1.23
C TYR A 61 -7.30 1.41 0.49
N PRO A 62 -8.26 0.71 -0.13
CA PRO A 62 -9.33 1.36 -0.90
C PRO A 62 -10.38 2.05 -0.04
N ASP A 63 -10.48 1.66 1.23
CA ASP A 63 -11.43 2.22 2.19
C ASP A 63 -10.87 2.06 3.61
N ILE A 64 -10.49 3.19 4.22
CA ILE A 64 -10.25 3.30 5.66
C ILE A 64 -11.23 4.34 6.18
N HIS A 65 -12.28 3.87 6.84
CA HIS A 65 -13.35 4.69 7.39
C HIS A 65 -13.90 5.71 6.36
N GLY A 66 -14.15 5.25 5.12
CA GLY A 66 -14.66 6.05 4.03
C GLY A 66 -13.58 6.80 3.21
N VAL A 67 -12.32 6.79 3.65
CA VAL A 67 -11.21 7.44 2.94
C VAL A 67 -10.52 6.47 1.99
N ASN A 68 -10.37 6.88 0.73
CA ASN A 68 -9.72 6.11 -0.32
C ASN A 68 -8.22 6.43 -0.40
N PHE A 69 -7.36 5.50 0.01
CA PHE A 69 -5.90 5.59 -0.13
C PHE A 69 -5.36 4.78 -1.32
N TRP A 70 -6.24 4.14 -2.09
CA TRP A 70 -5.91 3.38 -3.29
C TRP A 70 -5.87 4.25 -4.55
N GLY A 71 -6.73 5.26 -4.60
CA GLY A 71 -6.95 6.12 -5.76
C GLY A 71 -8.03 5.56 -6.70
N GLY A 72 -8.33 6.32 -7.74
CA GLY A 72 -9.37 5.98 -8.70
C GLY A 72 -10.77 6.01 -8.10
N ARG A 73 -11.68 5.23 -8.67
CA ARG A 73 -13.09 5.19 -8.23
C ARG A 73 -13.24 4.32 -6.98
N THR A 74 -13.95 4.83 -5.97
CA THR A 74 -14.34 4.06 -4.78
C THR A 74 -15.48 3.10 -5.12
N PHE A 75 -15.43 1.87 -4.63
CA PHE A 75 -16.55 0.94 -4.77
C PHE A 75 -17.61 1.21 -3.71
N VAL A 76 -18.81 1.58 -4.15
CA VAL A 76 -19.97 1.85 -3.29
C VAL A 76 -20.91 0.65 -3.33
N SER A 77 -21.27 0.11 -2.17
CA SER A 77 -22.18 -1.05 -2.08
C SER A 77 -23.53 -0.74 -2.74
N GLY A 78 -24.06 -1.70 -3.52
CA GLY A 78 -25.31 -1.54 -4.27
C GLY A 78 -25.26 -0.57 -5.47
N HIS A 79 -24.17 0.18 -5.67
CA HIS A 79 -24.04 1.14 -6.76
C HIS A 79 -22.88 0.84 -7.73
N GLY A 80 -21.77 0.32 -7.22
CA GLY A 80 -20.57 0.04 -8.01
C GLY A 80 -19.49 1.14 -7.90
N PRO A 81 -18.49 1.13 -8.79
CA PRO A 81 -17.41 2.12 -8.77
C PRO A 81 -17.90 3.55 -9.08
N ALA A 82 -17.64 4.50 -8.19
CA ALA A 82 -17.99 5.91 -8.33
C ALA A 82 -16.79 6.83 -8.06
N TRP A 83 -16.78 8.00 -8.70
CA TRP A 83 -15.87 9.07 -8.33
C TRP A 83 -16.46 9.79 -7.13
N LEU A 84 -15.73 9.80 -6.03
CA LEU A 84 -16.07 10.49 -4.79
C LEU A 84 -14.94 11.45 -4.43
N ASP A 85 -15.25 12.48 -3.66
CA ASP A 85 -14.26 13.40 -3.11
C ASP A 85 -13.76 12.89 -1.75
N ASN A 86 -13.13 11.71 -1.76
CA ASN A 86 -12.70 11.00 -0.54
C ASN A 86 -11.26 10.49 -0.60
N HIS A 87 -10.44 11.01 -1.52
CA HIS A 87 -9.06 10.55 -1.70
C HIS A 87 -8.14 11.08 -0.61
N GLY A 88 -7.56 10.15 0.15
CA GLY A 88 -6.47 10.44 1.08
C GLY A 88 -5.10 10.42 0.41
N SER A 89 -4.06 10.80 1.16
CA SER A 89 -2.66 10.76 0.71
C SER A 89 -1.72 10.20 1.77
N GLN A 90 -0.59 9.65 1.34
CA GLN A 90 0.52 9.25 2.23
C GLN A 90 1.68 10.21 2.02
N ARG A 91 2.15 10.85 3.11
CA ARG A 91 3.22 11.84 3.06
C ARG A 91 4.40 11.42 3.90
N HIS A 92 5.58 11.44 3.29
CA HIS A 92 6.85 11.32 4.00
C HIS A 92 6.94 12.35 5.14
N GLU A 93 7.33 11.89 6.32
CA GLU A 93 7.57 12.74 7.48
C GLU A 93 9.07 12.86 7.76
N ARG A 94 9.77 11.75 8.01
CA ARG A 94 11.23 11.74 8.20
C ARG A 94 11.85 10.40 7.83
N TRP A 95 13.12 10.44 7.45
CA TRP A 95 13.96 9.25 7.37
C TRP A 95 14.40 8.81 8.77
N GLU A 96 14.36 7.51 9.02
CA GLU A 96 14.95 6.85 10.18
C GLU A 96 16.25 6.13 9.79
N ARG A 97 16.27 5.53 8.59
CA ARG A 97 17.45 5.00 7.93
C ARG A 97 17.37 5.28 6.44
N ARG A 98 18.50 5.64 5.83
CA ARG A 98 18.61 5.88 4.39
C ARG A 98 19.93 5.29 3.89
N GLY A 99 19.86 4.10 3.31
CA GLY A 99 21.00 3.42 2.71
C GLY A 99 20.60 2.65 1.45
N GLY A 100 21.60 2.20 0.70
CA GLY A 100 21.36 1.44 -0.52
C GLY A 100 20.74 0.05 -0.27
N GLY A 101 21.05 -0.60 0.85
CA GLY A 101 20.49 -1.91 1.19
C GLY A 101 19.18 -1.85 1.99
N GLU A 102 18.93 -0.74 2.67
CA GLU A 102 17.74 -0.57 3.51
C GLU A 102 17.31 0.90 3.60
N LEU A 103 16.01 1.10 3.51
CA LEU A 103 15.31 2.36 3.73
C LEU A 103 14.31 2.18 4.87
N ALA A 104 14.33 3.07 5.87
CA ALA A 104 13.33 3.10 6.93
C ALA A 104 12.86 4.53 7.15
N HIS A 105 11.55 4.75 7.19
CA HIS A 105 10.99 6.09 7.37
C HIS A 105 9.60 6.08 8.00
N SER A 106 9.17 7.25 8.49
CA SER A 106 7.82 7.47 8.94
C SER A 106 6.98 8.23 7.90
N LEU A 107 5.70 7.88 7.86
CA LEU A 107 4.70 8.37 6.92
C LEU A 107 3.46 8.83 7.69
N ARG A 108 2.80 9.86 7.17
CA ARG A 108 1.49 10.32 7.65
C ARG A 108 0.44 9.98 6.61
N TRP A 109 -0.65 9.37 7.05
CA TRP A 109 -1.81 9.08 6.21
C TRP A 109 -2.89 10.12 6.51
N LEU A 110 -3.17 10.95 5.51
CA LEU A 110 -4.05 12.11 5.64
C LEU A 110 -5.34 11.87 4.86
N GLY A 111 -6.47 12.22 5.45
CA GLY A 111 -7.75 12.33 4.75
C GLY A 111 -7.75 13.47 3.72
N PRO A 112 -8.81 13.57 2.91
CA PRO A 112 -8.99 14.68 1.96
C PRO A 112 -9.06 16.06 2.65
N ASP A 113 -9.40 16.09 3.94
CA ASP A 113 -9.45 17.27 4.79
C ASP A 113 -8.12 17.57 5.51
N GLU A 114 -7.03 16.92 5.09
CA GLU A 114 -5.67 17.04 5.66
C GLU A 114 -5.53 16.55 7.11
N ARG A 115 -6.58 15.98 7.71
CA ARG A 115 -6.48 15.38 9.04
C ARG A 115 -5.76 14.05 8.98
N MET A 116 -4.89 13.83 9.96
CA MET A 116 -4.16 12.57 10.08
C MET A 116 -5.06 11.47 10.65
N LEU A 117 -5.12 10.34 9.95
CA LEU A 117 -5.82 9.14 10.41
C LEU A 117 -4.87 8.08 10.92
N LEU A 118 -3.74 7.89 10.23
CA LEU A 118 -2.74 6.88 10.58
C LEU A 118 -1.34 7.47 10.55
N ARG A 119 -0.48 6.93 11.43
CA ARG A 119 0.97 7.04 11.30
C ARG A 119 1.50 5.70 10.83
N GLU A 120 2.40 5.71 9.86
CA GLU A 120 3.05 4.50 9.40
C GLU A 120 4.56 4.56 9.64
N ARG A 121 5.14 3.45 10.08
CA ARG A 121 6.57 3.16 9.96
C ARG A 121 6.76 2.12 8.87
N ARG A 122 7.55 2.44 7.85
CA ARG A 122 7.83 1.54 6.72
C ARG A 122 9.33 1.27 6.60
N VAL A 123 9.68 0.00 6.51
CA VAL A 123 11.05 -0.48 6.26
C VAL A 123 11.07 -1.28 4.97
N ILE A 124 12.01 -0.96 4.09
CA ILE A 124 12.22 -1.63 2.81
C ILE A 124 13.67 -2.08 2.75
N GLY A 125 13.89 -3.38 2.68
CA GLY A 125 15.23 -3.98 2.59
C GLY A 125 15.43 -4.73 1.28
N CYS A 126 16.67 -4.78 0.79
CA CYS A 126 17.05 -5.66 -0.32
C CYS A 126 18.30 -6.46 0.00
N GLU A 127 18.27 -7.76 -0.30
CA GLU A 127 19.40 -8.66 -0.05
C GLU A 127 19.65 -9.58 -1.26
N GLN A 128 20.92 -9.93 -1.48
CA GLN A 128 21.26 -10.90 -2.51
C GLN A 128 21.07 -12.32 -1.96
N VAL A 129 20.30 -13.15 -2.67
CA VAL A 129 20.05 -14.55 -2.30
C VAL A 129 20.99 -15.47 -3.06
N SER A 130 21.20 -15.21 -4.35
CA SER A 130 22.13 -15.96 -5.21
C SER A 130 22.63 -15.10 -6.37
N GLY A 131 23.35 -15.70 -7.33
CA GLY A 131 23.80 -15.02 -8.54
C GLY A 131 22.68 -14.56 -9.48
N SER A 132 21.47 -15.13 -9.34
CA SER A 132 20.31 -14.86 -10.20
C SER A 132 19.04 -14.49 -9.41
N VAL A 133 19.10 -14.44 -8.08
CA VAL A 133 17.95 -14.18 -7.21
C VAL A 133 18.32 -13.15 -6.15
N TRP A 134 17.42 -12.22 -5.90
CA TRP A 134 17.50 -11.30 -4.78
C TRP A 134 16.14 -11.15 -4.09
N SER A 135 16.15 -10.73 -2.82
CA SER A 135 14.94 -10.53 -2.02
C SER A 135 14.66 -9.04 -1.79
N LEU A 136 13.39 -8.68 -1.84
CA LEU A 136 12.83 -7.40 -1.40
C LEU A 136 11.94 -7.67 -0.19
N SER A 137 12.29 -7.10 0.96
CA SER A 137 11.45 -7.10 2.16
C SER A 137 10.72 -5.77 2.27
N VAL A 138 9.40 -5.81 2.50
CA VAL A 138 8.59 -4.63 2.83
C VAL A 138 7.88 -4.89 4.13
N ARG A 139 8.24 -4.13 5.17
CA ARG A 139 7.58 -4.10 6.48
C ARG A 139 6.84 -2.79 6.63
N SER A 140 5.60 -2.85 7.10
CA SER A 140 4.78 -1.68 7.40
C SER A 140 4.04 -1.89 8.71
N ARG A 141 4.06 -0.86 9.58
CA ARG A 141 3.25 -0.78 10.79
C ARG A 141 2.40 0.48 10.71
N LEU A 142 1.07 0.34 10.64
CA LEU A 142 0.12 1.44 10.57
C LEU A 142 -0.63 1.55 11.90
N ALA A 143 -0.44 2.66 12.61
CA ALA A 143 -1.09 2.93 13.90
C ALA A 143 -2.27 3.91 13.73
N ASN A 144 -3.41 3.60 14.35
CA ASN A 144 -4.53 4.54 14.47
C ASN A 144 -4.19 5.65 15.46
N VAL A 145 -4.07 6.88 14.96
CA VAL A 145 -3.76 8.07 15.78
C VAL A 145 -4.99 8.89 16.15
N THR A 146 -6.18 8.42 15.78
CA THR A 146 -7.44 9.07 16.11
C THR A 146 -7.99 8.56 17.45
N ASP A 147 -8.95 9.28 18.02
CA ASP A 147 -9.68 8.92 19.24
C ASP A 147 -10.87 7.99 19.00
N ARG A 148 -11.04 7.49 17.76
CA ARG A 148 -12.17 6.66 17.33
C ARG A 148 -11.72 5.42 16.56
N PRO A 149 -12.55 4.37 16.50
CA PRO A 149 -12.26 3.20 15.67
C PRO A 149 -12.22 3.56 14.18
N LEU A 150 -11.27 2.98 13.44
CA LEU A 150 -11.19 3.06 11.98
C LEU A 150 -11.51 1.70 11.36
N GLU A 151 -12.45 1.66 10.43
CA GLU A 151 -12.79 0.43 9.72
C GLU A 151 -11.98 0.34 8.43
N VAL A 152 -11.19 -0.72 8.28
CA VAL A 152 -10.46 -1.03 7.04
C VAL A 152 -11.27 -2.02 6.23
N ARG A 153 -11.58 -1.67 4.98
CA ARG A 153 -12.43 -2.46 4.09
C ARG A 153 -11.79 -2.59 2.71
N SER A 154 -11.97 -3.75 2.11
CA SER A 154 -11.75 -3.95 0.67
C SER A 154 -13.08 -3.78 -0.09
N PRO A 155 -13.06 -3.63 -1.43
CA PRO A 155 -14.29 -3.67 -2.22
C PRO A 155 -15.10 -4.95 -2.01
N ALA A 156 -14.45 -6.09 -1.78
CA ALA A 156 -15.14 -7.33 -1.45
C ALA A 156 -15.84 -7.28 -0.09
N ALA A 157 -15.24 -6.66 0.92
CA ALA A 157 -15.93 -6.36 2.19
C ALA A 157 -17.10 -5.36 2.01
N ASN A 158 -17.12 -4.58 0.93
CA ASN A 158 -18.22 -3.70 0.53
C ASN A 158 -19.20 -4.35 -0.47
N GLY A 159 -19.04 -5.64 -0.80
CA GLY A 159 -19.96 -6.41 -1.65
C GLY A 159 -19.49 -6.70 -3.07
N ARG A 160 -18.29 -6.26 -3.47
CA ARG A 160 -17.68 -6.62 -4.77
C ARG A 160 -16.93 -7.95 -4.67
N VAL A 161 -17.65 -9.06 -4.77
CA VAL A 161 -17.09 -10.42 -4.66
C VAL A 161 -15.80 -10.57 -5.49
N GLY A 162 -14.76 -11.15 -4.89
CA GLY A 162 -13.44 -11.37 -5.51
C GLY A 162 -12.50 -10.15 -5.53
N ALA A 163 -13.00 -8.93 -5.28
CA ALA A 163 -12.17 -7.72 -5.27
C ALA A 163 -11.60 -7.40 -3.87
N GLY A 164 -10.98 -8.39 -3.22
CA GLY A 164 -10.45 -8.27 -1.87
C GLY A 164 -9.08 -7.59 -1.78
N TYR A 165 -8.76 -6.59 -2.60
CA TYR A 165 -7.46 -5.91 -2.52
C TYR A 165 -7.45 -4.85 -1.39
N GLY A 166 -6.27 -4.63 -0.80
CA GLY A 166 -6.03 -3.64 0.26
C GLY A 166 -4.94 -4.13 1.23
N GLY A 167 -3.87 -3.36 1.38
CA GLY A 167 -2.62 -3.76 2.04
C GLY A 167 -1.43 -3.63 1.10
N PHE A 168 -0.45 -4.53 1.22
CA PHE A 168 0.65 -4.64 0.26
C PHE A 168 0.11 -4.99 -1.13
N PHE A 169 0.58 -4.29 -2.15
CA PHE A 169 0.24 -4.60 -3.54
C PHE A 169 1.44 -4.39 -4.47
N TRP A 170 1.66 -5.38 -5.32
CA TRP A 170 2.61 -5.37 -6.41
C TRP A 170 1.88 -5.27 -7.75
N ARG A 171 2.00 -4.12 -8.39
CA ARG A 171 1.60 -3.87 -9.78
C ARG A 171 2.75 -4.26 -10.71
N GLY A 172 2.65 -5.42 -11.33
CA GLY A 172 3.61 -5.93 -12.33
C GLY A 172 3.31 -5.47 -13.76
N PRO A 173 4.14 -5.76 -14.76
CA PRO A 173 3.87 -5.39 -16.15
C PRO A 173 2.64 -6.10 -16.74
N ALA A 174 2.11 -5.56 -17.84
CA ALA A 174 1.22 -6.30 -18.73
C ALA A 174 2.05 -7.25 -19.59
N VAL A 175 1.90 -8.55 -19.37
CA VAL A 175 2.66 -9.61 -20.04
C VAL A 175 1.73 -10.76 -20.39
N SER A 176 2.01 -11.44 -21.50
CA SER A 176 1.33 -12.67 -21.89
C SER A 176 2.07 -13.89 -21.33
N GLY A 177 1.35 -15.00 -21.16
CA GLY A 177 1.95 -16.29 -20.79
C GLY A 177 2.47 -16.38 -19.35
N ALA A 178 1.97 -15.53 -18.44
CA ALA A 178 2.31 -15.65 -17.03
C ALA A 178 1.65 -16.88 -16.40
N THR A 179 2.45 -17.67 -15.69
CA THR A 179 2.01 -18.81 -14.92
C THR A 179 2.04 -18.46 -13.44
N VAL A 180 0.89 -18.55 -12.78
CA VAL A 180 0.81 -18.43 -11.32
C VAL A 180 1.04 -19.79 -10.69
N LEU A 181 1.91 -19.86 -9.69
CA LEU A 181 2.25 -21.09 -8.96
C LEU A 181 2.01 -20.88 -7.46
N SER A 182 1.63 -21.94 -6.77
CA SER A 182 1.44 -21.96 -5.31
C SER A 182 1.54 -23.40 -4.80
N PRO A 183 1.64 -23.64 -3.48
CA PRO A 183 1.51 -24.98 -2.91
C PRO A 183 0.18 -25.66 -3.26
N ALA A 184 -0.88 -24.87 -3.47
CA ALA A 184 -2.22 -25.37 -3.79
C ALA A 184 -2.40 -25.74 -5.27
N GLY A 185 -1.42 -25.41 -6.13
CA GLY A 185 -1.46 -25.73 -7.55
C GLY A 185 -1.09 -24.56 -8.46
N THR A 186 -1.32 -24.77 -9.76
CA THR A 186 -1.02 -23.81 -10.84
C THR A 186 -2.28 -23.07 -11.28
N GLY A 187 -2.15 -21.78 -11.58
CA GLY A 187 -3.22 -20.89 -11.98
C GLY A 187 -3.61 -19.88 -10.90
N VAL A 188 -4.46 -18.92 -11.26
CA VAL A 188 -4.93 -17.88 -10.33
C VAL A 188 -5.93 -18.44 -9.31
N GLU A 189 -6.80 -19.34 -9.76
CA GLU A 189 -7.94 -19.85 -8.98
C GLU A 189 -7.56 -20.51 -7.64
N PRO A 190 -6.52 -21.37 -7.56
CA PRO A 190 -6.15 -22.03 -6.30
C PRO A 190 -5.69 -21.08 -5.19
N VAL A 191 -5.34 -19.83 -5.52
CA VAL A 191 -4.69 -18.92 -4.58
C VAL A 191 -5.40 -17.58 -4.40
N HIS A 192 -6.16 -17.13 -5.38
CA HIS A 192 -6.91 -15.89 -5.27
C HIS A 192 -7.97 -15.99 -4.17
N GLY A 193 -7.88 -15.13 -3.16
CA GLY A 193 -8.78 -15.12 -2.01
C GLY A 193 -8.52 -16.20 -0.97
N HIS A 194 -7.40 -16.91 -1.10
CA HIS A 194 -6.98 -17.99 -0.21
C HIS A 194 -5.67 -17.63 0.48
N ARG A 195 -5.42 -18.27 1.62
CA ARG A 195 -4.11 -18.25 2.28
C ARG A 195 -3.19 -19.23 1.58
N ALA A 196 -1.93 -18.87 1.42
CA ALA A 196 -0.90 -19.75 0.91
C ALA A 196 0.45 -19.35 1.49
N GLU A 197 1.35 -20.32 1.69
CA GLU A 197 2.71 -20.07 2.17
C GLU A 197 3.52 -19.23 1.19
N TRP A 198 3.24 -19.36 -0.11
CA TRP A 198 3.82 -18.50 -1.13
C TRP A 198 2.96 -18.46 -2.39
N VAL A 199 3.19 -17.42 -3.19
CA VAL A 199 2.64 -17.25 -4.54
C VAL A 199 3.80 -16.90 -5.46
N ALA A 200 3.93 -17.57 -6.60
CA ALA A 200 4.86 -17.17 -7.63
C ALA A 200 4.13 -16.75 -8.90
N VAL A 201 4.71 -15.77 -9.61
CA VAL A 201 4.32 -15.38 -10.96
C VAL A 201 5.56 -15.57 -11.83
N ALA A 202 5.54 -16.61 -12.65
CA ALA A 202 6.60 -16.93 -13.59
C ALA A 202 6.21 -16.50 -15.00
N VAL A 203 7.12 -15.83 -15.69
CA VAL A 203 7.09 -15.66 -17.14
C VAL A 203 8.38 -16.25 -17.72
N ALA A 204 8.53 -16.27 -19.04
CA ALA A 204 9.64 -16.96 -19.70
C ALA A 204 11.04 -16.56 -19.18
N ASP A 205 11.26 -15.28 -18.88
CA ASP A 205 12.57 -14.72 -18.59
C ASP A 205 12.76 -14.21 -17.15
N TRP A 206 11.75 -14.31 -16.29
CA TRP A 206 11.85 -13.94 -14.88
C TRP A 206 10.72 -14.54 -14.04
N THR A 207 10.95 -14.63 -12.73
CA THR A 207 9.94 -15.06 -11.76
C THR A 207 9.94 -14.14 -10.55
N MET A 208 8.75 -13.84 -10.04
CA MET A 208 8.56 -13.24 -8.73
C MET A 208 7.94 -14.28 -7.79
N VAL A 209 8.46 -14.43 -6.58
CA VAL A 209 7.87 -15.30 -5.53
C VAL A 209 7.58 -14.44 -4.31
N PHE A 210 6.38 -14.51 -3.78
CA PHE A 210 5.90 -13.73 -2.64
C PHE A 210 5.62 -14.66 -1.48
N ALA A 211 6.06 -14.29 -0.27
CA ALA A 211 5.83 -15.03 0.95
C ALA A 211 5.50 -14.07 2.10
N PRO A 212 4.69 -14.51 3.08
CA PRO A 212 4.54 -13.77 4.32
C PRO A 212 5.86 -13.86 5.11
N GLY A 213 6.31 -12.73 5.62
CA GLY A 213 7.52 -12.63 6.44
C GLY A 213 7.25 -12.64 7.95
N ASP A 214 5.98 -12.76 8.36
CA ASP A 214 5.55 -12.92 9.76
C ASP A 214 4.22 -13.68 9.85
N ALA A 215 3.83 -14.07 11.07
CA ALA A 215 2.63 -14.86 11.32
C ALA A 215 1.32 -14.11 11.01
N ASP A 216 1.30 -12.79 11.13
CA ASP A 216 0.09 -11.99 10.89
C ASP A 216 -0.17 -11.84 9.39
N THR A 217 0.88 -11.61 8.60
CA THR A 217 0.82 -11.63 7.14
C THR A 217 0.45 -13.02 6.62
N ALA A 218 0.89 -14.10 7.28
CA ALA A 218 0.48 -15.46 6.91
C ALA A 218 -1.03 -15.73 7.08
N ARG A 219 -1.75 -14.88 7.84
CA ARG A 219 -3.22 -14.93 7.97
C ARG A 219 -3.94 -14.16 6.87
N ASP A 220 -3.25 -13.31 6.12
CA ASP A 220 -3.82 -12.58 5.00
C ASP A 220 -4.14 -13.52 3.83
N ARG A 221 -5.11 -13.14 3.01
CA ARG A 221 -5.43 -13.84 1.76
C ARG A 221 -4.70 -13.18 0.60
N TRP A 222 -4.27 -13.97 -0.37
CA TRP A 222 -3.62 -13.45 -1.56
C TRP A 222 -4.64 -12.89 -2.57
N PHE A 223 -4.43 -11.64 -2.98
CA PHE A 223 -5.05 -11.09 -4.17
C PHE A 223 -4.13 -11.35 -5.36
N VAL A 224 -4.62 -11.96 -6.44
CA VAL A 224 -3.82 -12.32 -7.61
C VAL A 224 -4.57 -11.99 -8.89
N ARG A 225 -3.88 -11.35 -9.83
CA ARG A 225 -4.32 -11.10 -11.21
C ARG A 225 -3.18 -11.44 -12.16
N ALA A 226 -3.52 -12.13 -13.25
CA ALA A 226 -2.54 -12.52 -14.27
C ALA A 226 -3.09 -12.47 -15.72
N ARG A 227 -4.23 -11.81 -15.95
CA ARG A 227 -4.87 -11.73 -17.27
C ARG A 227 -4.57 -10.41 -17.98
N ASP A 228 -5.13 -9.31 -17.49
CA ASP A 228 -4.96 -7.98 -18.11
C ASP A 228 -3.63 -7.34 -17.72
N TYR A 229 -3.21 -7.67 -16.50
CA TYR A 229 -1.96 -7.24 -15.92
C TYR A 229 -1.60 -8.12 -14.74
N LEU A 230 -0.34 -8.09 -14.34
CA LEU A 230 0.12 -8.78 -13.15
C LEU A 230 -0.15 -7.95 -11.89
N GLY A 231 -0.88 -8.54 -10.94
CA GLY A 231 -1.17 -7.94 -9.65
C GLY A 231 -1.07 -9.00 -8.56
N VAL A 232 -0.23 -8.80 -7.56
CA VAL A 232 -0.14 -9.69 -6.38
C VAL A 232 -0.22 -8.83 -5.12
N GLY A 233 -1.09 -9.17 -4.17
CA GLY A 233 -1.23 -8.40 -2.94
C GLY A 233 -1.57 -9.25 -1.72
N SER A 234 -1.16 -8.76 -0.56
CA SER A 234 -1.53 -9.33 0.75
C SER A 234 -2.74 -8.59 1.27
N SER A 235 -3.89 -9.27 1.35
CA SER A 235 -5.15 -8.66 1.74
C SER A 235 -5.41 -8.74 3.23
N VAL A 236 -5.45 -7.57 3.87
CA VAL A 236 -5.74 -7.44 5.31
C VAL A 236 -7.24 -7.63 5.61
N ALA A 237 -8.11 -7.16 4.73
CA ALA A 237 -9.57 -7.12 4.94
C ALA A 237 -10.33 -7.71 3.74
N TRP A 238 -10.07 -8.99 3.44
CA TRP A 238 -10.55 -9.65 2.22
C TRP A 238 -12.07 -9.58 2.00
N ASN A 239 -12.86 -10.07 2.94
CA ASN A 239 -14.34 -10.10 2.82
C ASN A 239 -15.06 -9.63 4.09
N ALA A 240 -14.33 -9.29 5.15
CA ALA A 240 -14.86 -8.73 6.37
C ALA A 240 -14.03 -7.49 6.74
N PRO A 241 -14.66 -6.45 7.31
CA PRO A 241 -13.94 -5.29 7.82
C PRO A 241 -12.98 -5.70 8.94
N LEU A 242 -11.81 -5.07 8.96
CA LEU A 242 -10.95 -5.05 10.13
C LEU A 242 -11.18 -3.73 10.86
N VAL A 243 -11.54 -3.79 12.14
CA VAL A 243 -11.72 -2.59 12.97
C VAL A 243 -10.43 -2.34 13.73
N LEU A 244 -9.85 -1.15 13.55
CA LEU A 244 -8.64 -0.71 14.21
C LEU A 244 -9.01 0.30 15.32
N GLN A 245 -8.92 -0.11 16.58
CA GLN A 245 -9.23 0.76 17.71
C GLN A 245 -8.20 1.90 17.85
N PRO A 246 -8.50 2.97 18.61
CA PRO A 246 -7.52 3.99 18.94
C PRO A 246 -6.23 3.38 19.50
N GLY A 247 -5.08 3.74 18.92
CA GLY A 247 -3.77 3.23 19.31
C GLY A 247 -3.42 1.82 18.82
N GLU A 248 -4.34 1.07 18.24
CA GLU A 248 -4.04 -0.24 17.64
C GLU A 248 -3.28 -0.11 16.33
N GLU A 249 -2.57 -1.19 15.96
CA GLU A 249 -1.72 -1.23 14.77
C GLU A 249 -2.06 -2.39 13.82
N ILE A 250 -1.84 -2.15 12.53
CA ILE A 250 -1.74 -3.18 11.50
C ILE A 250 -0.26 -3.32 11.14
N ALA A 251 0.36 -4.43 11.51
CA ALA A 251 1.72 -4.77 11.12
C ALA A 251 1.71 -5.85 10.03
N ARG A 252 2.45 -5.64 8.94
CA ARG A 252 2.63 -6.62 7.86
C ARG A 252 4.07 -6.62 7.36
N HIS A 253 4.57 -7.82 7.07
CA HIS A 253 5.86 -8.09 6.47
C HIS A 253 5.67 -9.00 5.26
N VAL A 254 5.95 -8.48 4.06
CA VAL A 254 5.97 -9.28 2.83
C VAL A 254 7.40 -9.38 2.33
N VAL A 255 7.84 -10.59 1.97
CA VAL A 255 9.10 -10.82 1.27
C VAL A 255 8.79 -11.25 -0.16
N ALA A 256 9.41 -10.58 -1.11
CA ALA A 256 9.38 -10.95 -2.52
C ALA A 256 10.77 -11.38 -2.97
N LEU A 257 10.88 -12.51 -3.64
CA LEU A 257 12.07 -12.98 -4.33
C LEU A 257 11.92 -12.66 -5.81
N ILE A 258 12.94 -12.05 -6.39
CA ILE A 258 12.98 -11.65 -7.80
C ILE A 258 14.10 -12.45 -8.45
N ALA A 259 13.74 -13.37 -9.34
CA ALA A 259 14.63 -14.29 -10.01
C ALA A 259 14.74 -14.00 -11.51
N ASP A 260 15.95 -14.12 -12.05
CA ASP A 260 16.16 -14.28 -13.48
C ASP A 260 15.66 -15.66 -13.93
N GLY A 261 14.92 -15.70 -15.04
CA GLY A 261 14.36 -16.92 -15.62
C GLY A 261 13.05 -17.41 -14.97
N ALA A 262 12.41 -18.36 -15.65
CA ALA A 262 11.22 -19.05 -15.17
C ALA A 262 11.59 -20.10 -14.11
N LEU A 263 10.97 -20.04 -12.94
CA LEU A 263 11.05 -21.09 -11.92
C LEU A 263 9.84 -22.02 -12.03
N ASN A 264 10.03 -23.28 -11.66
CA ASN A 264 8.93 -24.20 -11.37
C ASN A 264 8.54 -24.13 -9.88
N ALA A 265 7.43 -24.80 -9.52
CA ALA A 265 6.89 -24.79 -8.16
C ALA A 265 7.91 -25.29 -7.12
N ASP A 266 8.66 -26.37 -7.43
CA ASP A 266 9.65 -26.94 -6.51
C ASP A 266 10.80 -25.97 -6.23
N SER A 267 11.27 -25.26 -7.26
CA SER A 267 12.35 -24.28 -7.13
C SER A 267 11.89 -23.05 -6.34
N ALA A 268 10.66 -22.59 -6.58
CA ALA A 268 10.06 -21.51 -5.80
C ALA A 268 9.91 -21.89 -4.31
N ALA A 269 9.41 -23.10 -4.03
CA ALA A 269 9.26 -23.60 -2.66
C ALA A 269 10.61 -23.71 -1.94
N LYS A 270 11.66 -24.17 -2.62
CA LYS A 270 13.02 -24.24 -2.06
C LYS A 270 13.56 -22.86 -1.67
N LEU A 271 13.40 -21.85 -2.53
CA LEU A 271 13.85 -20.49 -2.24
C LEU A 271 13.10 -19.89 -1.04
N VAL A 272 11.79 -20.13 -0.93
CA VAL A 272 10.99 -19.67 0.22
C VAL A 272 11.47 -20.33 1.51
N ALA A 273 11.79 -21.63 1.47
CA ALA A 273 12.31 -22.33 2.64
C ALA A 273 13.72 -21.82 3.07
N GLU A 274 14.54 -21.37 2.12
CA GLU A 274 15.86 -20.79 2.40
C GLU A 274 15.77 -19.46 3.16
N ILE A 275 14.90 -18.54 2.73
CA ILE A 275 14.72 -17.26 3.41
C ILE A 275 14.05 -17.40 4.79
N GLY A 276 13.13 -18.35 4.95
CA GLY A 276 12.48 -18.61 6.25
C GLY A 276 13.47 -19.03 7.34
N ARG A 277 14.57 -19.71 6.95
CA ARG A 277 15.66 -20.08 7.86
C ARG A 277 16.56 -18.90 8.23
N GLY A 278 16.74 -17.93 7.33
CA GLY A 278 17.54 -16.72 7.59
C GLY A 278 16.79 -15.68 8.43
N ALA A 279 15.48 -15.52 8.24
CA ALA A 279 14.68 -14.59 9.06
C ALA A 279 14.58 -15.03 10.54
N ALA A 280 14.52 -16.33 10.81
CA ALA A 280 14.49 -16.87 12.17
C ALA A 280 15.78 -16.59 12.97
N SER A 281 16.91 -16.33 12.31
CA SER A 281 18.14 -15.92 12.99
C SER A 281 18.20 -14.43 13.33
N ASP A 282 17.46 -13.59 12.61
CA ASP A 282 17.49 -12.13 12.81
C ASP A 282 16.45 -11.62 13.83
N ASP A 283 15.35 -12.34 14.03
CA ASP A 283 14.31 -12.01 15.03
C ASP A 283 14.80 -12.08 16.49
N VAL A 284 15.98 -12.66 16.75
CA VAL A 284 16.60 -12.67 18.10
C VAL A 284 17.20 -11.30 18.47
N ALA A 285 17.30 -10.35 17.53
CA ALA A 285 17.99 -9.07 17.73
C ALA A 285 17.09 -7.82 17.91
N ASP A 286 15.75 -7.94 17.97
CA ASP A 286 14.88 -6.78 18.26
C ASP A 286 14.89 -6.47 19.77
N HIS A 287 15.92 -5.76 20.22
CA HIS A 287 15.96 -5.17 21.56
C HIS A 287 14.87 -4.11 21.68
N GLY A 288 13.88 -4.41 22.52
CA GLY A 288 12.76 -3.53 22.84
C GLY A 288 13.17 -2.11 23.16
N LEU A 289 12.43 -1.15 22.60
CA LEU A 289 12.45 0.25 22.99
C LEU A 289 12.13 0.34 24.50
N PRO A 290 12.88 1.11 25.30
CA PRO A 290 12.53 1.29 26.70
C PRO A 290 11.24 2.12 26.80
N ALA A 291 10.33 1.66 27.67
CA ALA A 291 9.19 2.43 28.10
C ALA A 291 9.64 3.77 28.70
N ALA A 292 8.93 4.85 28.36
CA ALA A 292 9.12 6.15 28.97
C ALA A 292 8.88 6.02 30.49
N ALA A 293 9.89 6.34 31.28
CA ALA A 293 9.76 6.45 32.72
C ALA A 293 9.10 7.78 33.07
N ASP A 294 7.91 7.71 33.66
CA ASP A 294 7.26 8.83 34.33
C ASP A 294 8.09 9.22 35.58
N GLY A 295 8.75 10.36 35.51
CA GLY A 295 9.39 11.01 36.64
C GLY A 295 8.63 12.28 37.01
N VAL A 296 7.73 12.17 37.99
CA VAL A 296 7.09 13.30 38.65
C VAL A 296 8.14 14.03 39.50
N ALA A 297 8.40 15.30 39.20
CA ALA A 297 9.10 16.21 40.08
C ALA A 297 8.16 17.37 40.42
N GLU A 298 7.63 17.35 41.64
CA GLU A 298 6.98 18.49 42.28
C GLU A 298 7.99 19.62 42.51
N GLY A 299 7.57 20.87 42.27
CA GLY A 299 8.40 22.03 42.55
C GLY A 299 7.74 23.37 42.23
N GLY A 300 6.91 23.85 43.16
CA GLY A 300 6.84 25.26 43.60
C GLY A 300 6.51 26.37 42.58
N LEU A 301 5.30 26.93 42.71
CA LEU A 301 4.93 28.28 42.27
C LEU A 301 5.81 29.36 42.93
N PRO A 302 5.92 30.55 42.31
CA PRO A 302 5.17 31.68 42.85
C PRO A 302 4.42 32.51 41.79
N ALA A 303 3.50 33.32 42.32
CA ALA A 303 2.45 34.06 41.63
C ALA A 303 2.85 35.49 41.19
N VAL A 304 1.87 36.14 40.52
CA VAL A 304 1.65 37.59 40.26
C VAL A 304 2.36 38.09 38.99
N ALA A 305 1.74 38.77 38.01
CA ALA A 305 0.67 39.76 38.07
C ALA A 305 -0.23 39.78 36.82
N ASP A 306 -1.47 40.19 37.09
CA ASP A 306 -2.55 40.63 36.21
C ASP A 306 -2.16 41.86 35.36
N HIS A 307 -2.48 41.84 34.06
CA HIS A 307 -2.80 43.03 33.27
C HIS A 307 -3.65 42.68 32.04
N GLY A 308 -4.96 42.90 32.16
CA GLY A 308 -5.71 43.78 31.25
C GLY A 308 -5.93 43.35 29.79
N LEU A 309 -7.13 42.83 29.53
CA LEU A 309 -7.81 42.95 28.22
C LEU A 309 -8.20 44.41 27.95
N PRO A 310 -8.43 44.77 26.67
CA PRO A 310 -9.82 45.06 26.33
C PRO A 310 -10.29 44.43 25.00
N ALA A 311 -11.60 44.25 24.95
CA ALA A 311 -12.40 43.80 23.81
C ALA A 311 -12.83 44.97 22.90
N ALA A 312 -13.08 44.66 21.62
CA ALA A 312 -14.08 45.27 20.73
C ALA A 312 -14.13 44.38 19.46
N ALA A 313 -15.22 43.70 19.10
CA ALA A 313 -16.57 44.14 18.69
C ALA A 313 -16.72 44.31 17.17
N ASP A 314 -17.70 43.56 16.65
CA ASP A 314 -18.61 43.80 15.52
C ASP A 314 -18.12 43.98 14.07
N GLY A 315 -18.88 43.35 13.16
CA GLY A 315 -19.07 43.89 11.82
C GLY A 315 -19.42 42.91 10.71
N MET A 316 -20.71 42.56 10.61
CA MET A 316 -21.52 42.43 9.38
C MET A 316 -20.80 42.41 8.01
N ALA A 317 -21.16 41.45 7.16
CA ALA A 317 -22.14 41.66 6.08
C ALA A 317 -21.99 40.63 4.95
N GLU A 318 -23.11 39.97 4.67
CA GLU A 318 -23.43 39.33 3.41
C GLU A 318 -23.24 40.28 2.23
N ARG A 319 -22.66 39.76 1.13
CA ARG A 319 -22.94 40.25 -0.23
C ARG A 319 -23.02 39.07 -1.17
N GLY A 320 -24.22 38.82 -1.66
CA GLY A 320 -24.49 37.93 -2.77
C GLY A 320 -23.90 38.45 -4.07
N LEU A 321 -23.58 37.51 -4.97
CA LEU A 321 -23.37 37.74 -6.39
C LEU A 321 -24.13 36.66 -7.17
N PRO A 322 -24.60 36.99 -8.39
CA PRO A 322 -25.81 36.40 -8.97
C PRO A 322 -25.54 35.16 -9.82
N ALA A 323 -26.62 34.42 -10.06
CA ALA A 323 -26.73 33.33 -11.01
C ALA A 323 -26.31 33.76 -12.42
N ALA A 324 -25.58 32.88 -13.12
CA ALA A 324 -25.31 32.98 -14.55
C ALA A 324 -25.86 31.73 -15.25
N ASP A 325 -26.47 32.00 -16.41
CA ASP A 325 -27.35 31.17 -17.19
C ASP A 325 -26.78 29.85 -17.71
N ARG A 326 -27.67 28.85 -17.77
CA ARG A 326 -27.56 27.69 -18.66
C ARG A 326 -27.99 28.09 -20.08
N PRO A 327 -27.30 27.60 -21.13
CA PRO A 327 -27.93 27.33 -22.40
C PRO A 327 -28.34 25.86 -22.50
N VAL A 328 -29.61 25.66 -22.89
CA VAL A 328 -30.23 24.43 -23.35
C VAL A 328 -30.03 24.33 -24.87
N VAL A 329 -29.36 23.29 -25.36
CA VAL A 329 -29.48 22.70 -26.72
C VAL A 329 -28.94 21.27 -26.58
N GLY A 330 -29.49 20.16 -27.05
CA GLY A 330 -30.61 19.78 -27.90
C GLY A 330 -30.52 18.24 -28.02
N GLY A 331 -31.65 17.55 -28.15
CA GLY A 331 -31.75 16.10 -27.98
C GLY A 331 -31.06 15.22 -29.05
N ALA A 332 -30.57 14.06 -28.58
CA ALA A 332 -30.76 12.67 -29.07
C ALA A 332 -30.60 12.33 -30.58
N PRO A 333 -30.09 11.13 -30.96
CA PRO A 333 -30.52 9.84 -30.39
C PRO A 333 -29.49 8.70 -30.22
N GLY A 334 -29.82 7.82 -29.26
CA GLY A 334 -29.83 6.36 -29.35
C GLY A 334 -28.58 5.62 -29.82
N PHE A 335 -27.90 4.92 -28.90
CA PHE A 335 -27.18 3.70 -29.24
C PHE A 335 -27.53 2.56 -28.29
N HIS A 336 -27.92 1.44 -28.92
CA HIS A 336 -28.34 0.19 -28.35
C HIS A 336 -27.23 -0.53 -27.58
N SER A 337 -27.64 -1.15 -26.47
CA SER A 337 -26.92 -2.21 -25.78
C SER A 337 -26.78 -3.46 -26.66
N LEU A 338 -25.61 -4.08 -26.66
CA LEU A 338 -25.42 -5.50 -26.97
C LEU A 338 -24.49 -6.15 -25.92
N PRO A 339 -24.68 -7.45 -25.62
CA PRO A 339 -24.05 -8.13 -24.50
C PRO A 339 -22.67 -8.67 -24.86
N VAL A 340 -21.77 -8.78 -23.87
CA VAL A 340 -20.46 -9.42 -24.03
C VAL A 340 -20.49 -10.76 -23.29
N ALA A 341 -20.18 -11.82 -24.04
CA ALA A 341 -19.76 -13.13 -23.56
C ALA A 341 -18.25 -13.14 -23.27
#